data_AF-A0A8J2QT98-F1
#
_entry.id   AF-A0A8J2QT98-F1
#
_cell.length_a   1.000
_cell.length_b   1.000
_cell.length_c   1.000
_cell.angle_alpha   90.00
_cell.angle_beta   90.00
_cell.angle_gamma   90.00
#
_symmetry.space_group_name_H-M   'P 1'
#
loop_
_entity.id
_entity.type
_entity.pdbx_description
1 polymer ?
#
loop_
_entity_poly.entity_id
_entity_poly.type
_entity_poly.pdbx_seq_one_letter_code
_entity_poly.pdbx_strand_id
1 'polypeptide(L)'
;MIPKYHDVLSLHPLLCLGECDEGTHAYTIGCGYLEPEPTCEDPHPSIDQGILICDFMACYCDSPTVRNKLIGKCVPLDECPQ
;
A
#
# COMPACT_ATOMS: atom_id res chain seq x y z
N MET A 1 15.74 8.17 14.00
CA MET A 1 16.75 7.40 13.21
C MET A 1 15.97 6.45 12.33
N ILE A 2 15.92 6.71 11.03
CA ILE A 2 15.23 5.86 10.05
C ILE A 2 16.27 4.83 9.59
N PRO A 3 16.06 3.52 9.75
CA PRO A 3 17.06 2.53 9.35
C PRO A 3 17.27 2.58 7.83
N LYS A 4 18.53 2.58 7.41
CA LYS A 4 18.91 2.67 6.01
C LYS A 4 18.57 1.35 5.30
N TYR A 5 17.86 1.47 4.20
CA TYR A 5 17.40 0.46 3.23
C TYR A 5 18.46 -0.51 2.65
N HIS A 6 19.69 -0.57 3.19
CA HIS A 6 20.84 -1.20 2.54
C HIS A 6 21.27 -2.57 3.09
N ASP A 7 20.70 -3.07 4.19
CA ASP A 7 21.19 -4.29 4.87
C ASP A 7 20.38 -5.57 4.60
N VAL A 8 19.55 -5.62 3.54
CA VAL A 8 18.74 -6.83 3.21
C VAL A 8 19.22 -7.55 1.95
N LEU A 9 20.41 -7.21 1.45
CA LEU A 9 20.86 -7.51 0.08
C LEU A 9 21.86 -8.68 -0.03
N SER A 10 21.82 -9.68 0.86
CA SER A 10 22.89 -10.71 0.91
C SER A 10 22.52 -12.19 0.79
N LEU A 11 21.29 -12.60 0.46
CA LEU A 11 21.00 -14.03 0.14
C LEU A 11 19.89 -14.18 -0.94
N HIS A 12 20.24 -14.41 -2.21
CA HIS A 12 19.31 -14.70 -3.34
C HIS A 12 18.99 -16.22 -3.43
N PRO A 13 17.83 -16.70 -3.98
CA PRO A 13 17.02 -16.12 -5.05
C PRO A 13 15.49 -16.22 -4.80
N LEU A 14 14.91 -15.28 -4.08
CA LEU A 14 13.48 -14.93 -4.13
C LEU A 14 13.39 -13.64 -3.32
N LEU A 15 12.99 -12.54 -3.96
CA LEU A 15 12.79 -11.26 -3.30
C LEU A 15 11.92 -11.48 -2.05
N CYS A 16 12.50 -11.42 -0.86
CA CYS A 16 11.73 -11.16 0.36
C CYS A 16 11.28 -9.71 0.29
N LEU A 17 10.19 -9.49 -0.44
CA LEU A 17 9.41 -8.27 -0.32
C LEU A 17 9.00 -8.20 1.15
N GLY A 18 9.29 -7.08 1.80
CA GLY A 18 8.99 -6.90 3.21
C GLY A 18 7.54 -7.29 3.49
N GLU A 19 7.31 -7.96 4.61
CA GLU A 19 5.95 -8.27 5.04
C GLU A 19 5.18 -6.95 5.20
N CYS A 20 3.97 -6.93 4.65
CA CYS A 20 3.06 -5.81 4.82
C CYS A 20 2.64 -5.69 6.29
N ASP A 21 2.47 -4.47 6.78
CA ASP A 21 2.00 -4.23 8.15
C ASP A 21 0.63 -4.89 8.37
N GLU A 22 0.33 -5.22 9.63
CA GLU A 22 -0.98 -5.81 9.98
C GLU A 22 -2.14 -4.91 9.50
N GLY A 23 -3.13 -5.53 8.85
CA GLY A 23 -4.25 -4.83 8.22
C GLY A 23 -3.96 -4.28 6.81
N THR A 24 -2.85 -4.70 6.20
CA THR A 24 -2.53 -4.40 4.80
C THR A 24 -2.23 -5.67 4.01
N HIS A 25 -2.66 -5.71 2.74
CA HIS A 25 -2.33 -6.77 1.81
C HIS A 25 -1.31 -6.30 0.77
N ALA A 26 -0.40 -7.20 0.40
CA ALA A 26 0.48 -6.97 -0.73
C ALA A 26 -0.35 -7.06 -2.02
N TYR A 27 -0.41 -5.96 -2.77
CA TYR A 27 -0.92 -6.01 -4.12
C TYR A 27 0.23 -6.38 -5.03
N THR A 28 0.13 -7.52 -5.70
CA THR A 28 1.03 -7.87 -6.80
C THR A 28 0.75 -9.18 -7.48
N ILE A 29 0.57 -9.07 -8.79
CA ILE A 29 1.23 -9.81 -9.87
C ILE A 29 0.37 -9.50 -11.11
N GLY A 30 0.96 -8.96 -12.18
CA GLY A 30 0.25 -8.62 -13.40
C GLY A 30 0.15 -7.12 -13.71
N CYS A 31 -0.60 -6.80 -14.76
CA CYS A 31 -0.83 -5.44 -15.23
C CYS A 31 -2.27 -5.02 -14.96
N GLY A 32 -2.47 -3.83 -14.41
CA GLY A 32 -3.78 -3.24 -14.15
C GLY A 32 -3.77 -1.73 -14.29
N TYR A 33 -4.94 -1.12 -14.48
CA TYR A 33 -5.06 0.33 -14.35
C TYR A 33 -4.78 0.73 -12.91
N LEU A 34 -4.16 1.89 -12.70
CA LEU A 34 -3.82 2.39 -11.38
C LEU A 34 -5.12 2.58 -10.58
N GLU A 35 -5.29 1.76 -9.55
CA GLU A 35 -6.29 1.93 -8.51
C GLU A 35 -5.58 2.53 -7.30
N PRO A 36 -5.82 3.81 -6.95
CA PRO A 36 -5.19 4.42 -5.79
C PRO A 36 -5.69 3.76 -4.49
N GLU A 37 -4.82 3.66 -3.48
CA GLU A 37 -5.22 3.21 -2.14
C GLU A 37 -6.25 4.19 -1.54
N PRO A 38 -7.38 3.71 -0.97
CA PRO A 38 -8.32 4.54 -0.23
C PRO A 38 -7.67 5.26 0.95
N THR A 39 -7.94 6.55 1.12
CA THR A 39 -7.41 7.36 2.23
C THR A 39 -8.51 8.09 2.98
N CYS A 40 -8.21 8.62 4.18
CA CYS A 40 -9.19 9.42 4.92
C CYS A 40 -9.69 10.65 4.13
N GLU A 41 -8.85 11.23 3.27
CA GLU A 41 -9.22 12.38 2.43
C GLU A 41 -9.98 11.98 1.16
N ASP A 42 -9.74 10.77 0.66
CA ASP A 42 -10.41 10.20 -0.51
C ASP A 42 -10.71 8.71 -0.26
N PRO A 43 -11.84 8.40 0.40
CA PRO A 43 -12.18 7.02 0.76
C PRO A 43 -12.67 6.18 -0.42
N HIS A 44 -12.96 6.79 -1.57
CA HIS A 44 -13.43 6.12 -2.77
C HIS A 44 -12.68 6.65 -4.01
N PRO A 45 -11.37 6.41 -4.09
CA PRO A 45 -10.58 6.90 -5.20
C PRO A 45 -11.05 6.29 -6.51
N SER A 46 -11.07 7.10 -7.56
CA SER A 46 -11.42 6.61 -8.90
C SER A 46 -10.22 5.94 -9.54
N ILE A 47 -10.46 4.81 -10.21
CA ILE A 47 -9.44 4.13 -11.02
C ILE A 47 -9.00 5.05 -12.16
N ASP A 48 -7.69 5.25 -12.32
CA ASP A 48 -7.11 6.02 -13.41
C ASP A 48 -6.88 5.11 -14.63
N GLN A 49 -7.77 5.21 -15.62
CA GLN A 49 -7.68 4.45 -16.87
C GLN A 49 -6.57 4.95 -17.83
N GLY A 50 -5.94 6.08 -17.53
CA GLY A 50 -4.81 6.61 -18.29
C GLY A 50 -3.46 6.02 -17.88
N ILE A 51 -3.38 5.37 -16.71
CA ILE A 51 -2.14 4.83 -16.15
C ILE A 51 -2.25 3.32 -15.99
N LEU A 52 -1.53 2.57 -16.83
CA LEU A 52 -1.37 1.13 -16.69
C LEU A 52 -0.07 0.84 -15.93
N ILE A 53 -0.17 0.14 -14.80
CA ILE A 53 0.98 -0.26 -13.98
C ILE A 53 1.11 -1.78 -14.06
N CYS A 54 2.34 -2.24 -14.27
CA CYS A 54 2.70 -3.65 -14.30
C CYS A 54 3.77 -3.93 -13.23
N ASP A 55 3.68 -5.11 -12.60
CA ASP A 55 4.74 -5.66 -11.73
C ASP A 55 5.21 -4.71 -10.61
N PHE A 56 4.27 -3.96 -10.04
CA PHE A 56 4.53 -3.01 -8.94
C PHE A 56 4.06 -3.55 -7.61
N MET A 57 4.96 -3.58 -6.62
CA MET A 57 4.71 -4.03 -5.26
C MET A 57 4.42 -2.89 -4.28
N ALA A 58 3.24 -2.94 -3.66
CA ALA A 58 2.87 -2.08 -2.54
C ALA A 58 1.89 -2.77 -1.58
N CYS A 59 1.84 -2.27 -0.34
CA CYS A 59 0.94 -2.73 0.71
C CYS A 59 -0.26 -1.79 0.83
N TYR A 60 -1.47 -2.30 0.62
CA TYR A 60 -2.71 -1.53 0.60
C TYR A 60 -3.56 -1.91 1.81
N CYS A 61 -4.29 -0.96 2.38
CA CYS A 61 -5.25 -1.23 3.45
C CYS A 61 -6.31 -2.25 3.04
N ASP A 62 -6.63 -3.17 3.95
CA ASP A 62 -7.72 -4.11 3.73
C ASP A 62 -9.08 -3.41 3.79
N SER A 63 -9.97 -3.76 2.87
CA SER A 63 -11.36 -3.29 2.94
C SER A 63 -12.02 -3.81 4.23
N PRO A 64 -12.79 -2.98 4.98
CA PRO A 64 -13.30 -1.65 4.65
C PRO A 64 -12.51 -0.47 5.24
N THR A 65 -11.22 -0.64 5.53
CA THR A 65 -10.39 0.40 6.15
C THR A 65 -9.76 1.34 5.13
N VAL A 66 -9.41 2.55 5.57
CA VAL A 66 -8.75 3.58 4.75
C VAL A 66 -7.43 4.01 5.38
N ARG A 67 -6.47 4.46 4.56
CA ARG A 67 -5.18 4.96 5.05
C ARG A 67 -5.34 6.33 5.69
N ASN A 68 -5.05 6.41 6.99
CA ASN A 68 -4.84 7.67 7.67
C ASN A 68 -3.38 8.11 7.51
N LYS A 69 -3.15 9.10 6.63
CA LYS A 69 -1.81 9.62 6.31
C LYS A 69 -1.10 10.30 7.48
N LEU A 70 -1.83 10.77 8.50
CA LEU A 70 -1.23 11.45 9.66
C LEU A 70 -0.50 10.47 10.58
N ILE A 71 -1.06 9.28 10.76
CA ILE A 71 -0.50 8.24 11.65
C ILE A 71 0.11 7.06 10.90
N GLY A 72 -0.06 7.01 9.57
CA GLY A 72 0.46 5.94 8.70
C GLY A 72 -0.28 4.61 8.80
N LYS A 73 -1.45 4.57 9.47
CA LYS A 73 -2.20 3.32 9.74
C LYS A 73 -3.47 3.23 8.92
N CYS A 74 -3.91 2.00 8.70
CA CYS A 74 -5.25 1.72 8.21
C CYS A 74 -6.23 1.83 9.38
N VAL A 75 -7.28 2.60 9.19
CA VAL A 75 -8.32 2.84 10.20
C VAL A 75 -9.71 2.75 9.56
N PRO A 76 -10.75 2.44 10.33
CA PRO A 76 -12.13 2.66 9.91
C PRO A 76 -12.37 4.12 9.49
N LEU A 77 -13.26 4.35 8.52
CA LEU A 77 -13.54 5.70 8.00
C LEU A 77 -14.06 6.66 9.07
N ASP A 78 -14.78 6.14 10.07
CA ASP A 78 -15.30 6.89 11.22
C ASP A 78 -14.21 7.29 12.23
N GLU A 79 -13.01 6.72 12.14
CA GLU A 79 -11.84 7.09 12.94
C GLU A 79 -10.91 8.06 12.19
N CYS A 80 -11.29 8.52 10.99
CA CYS A 80 -10.54 9.53 10.27
C CYS A 80 -10.55 10.89 10.99
N PRO A 81 -9.45 11.65 10.91
CA PRO A 81 -9.39 12.99 11.46
C PRO A 81 -10.43 13.88 10.78
N GLN A 82 -11.18 14.65 11.56
CA GLN A 82 -12.09 15.70 11.08
C GLN A 82 -11.33 16.94 10.63
#